data_AF-A0A024K6C2-F1
#
_entry.id   AF-A0A024K6C2-F1
#
_cell.length_a   1.000
_cell.length_b   1.000
_cell.length_c   1.000
_cell.angle_alpha   90.00
_cell.angle_beta   90.00
_cell.angle_gamma   90.00
#
_symmetry.space_group_name_H-M   'P 1'
#
loop_
_entity.id
_entity.type
_entity.pdbx_description
1 polymer ?
#
loop_
_entity_poly.entity_id
_entity_poly.type
_entity_poly.pdbx_seq_one_letter_code
_entity_poly.pdbx_strand_id
1 'polypeptide(L)'
;MTRQQRAGHIDHLTEWLQSLFLPTGDVVAIYDAIDHIVRINKLTPPGAKSLPALSGPNYAGKSTMMMRWAREKYLAWIADAELDPYGRPIIRPEPGWEVDLDPVVWIDLDAAAQIKDVDAAILGFFHLSAEGAKRDISMAAMDAVRRHRTQIVIIDDVHLLKTNWKSGRDVLDHIKHLNTRLGQIGVTLVLIGADLEARDLVHDPQIAARLRLNRFGPYEIDDLDADRIGWQVIVRDFERLLLPHLPRSRPNELHTKLAAELYHRTHGYLGDLKALLCEATIGAITDGTHRILLRHLNVVTLSKRAEEQRLVPS
;
A
#
# COMPACT_ATOMS: atom_id res chain seq x y z
N MET A 1 33.07 19.78 -10.59
CA MET A 1 31.86 20.19 -9.87
C MET A 1 32.23 21.20 -8.81
N THR A 2 31.54 22.34 -8.76
CA THR A 2 31.62 23.30 -7.65
C THR A 2 30.95 22.72 -6.40
N ARG A 3 31.23 23.28 -5.22
CA ARG A 3 30.61 22.85 -3.94
C ARG A 3 29.07 22.95 -4.00
N GLN A 4 28.55 23.99 -4.65
CA GLN A 4 27.12 24.21 -4.85
C GLN A 4 26.50 23.19 -5.82
N GLN A 5 27.20 22.84 -6.91
CA GLN A 5 26.74 21.78 -7.83
C GLN A 5 26.71 20.41 -7.14
N ARG A 6 27.69 20.13 -6.26
CA ARG A 6 27.72 18.89 -5.48
C ARG A 6 26.57 18.81 -4.48
N ALA A 7 26.29 19.89 -3.75
CA ALA A 7 25.16 19.95 -2.82
C ALA A 7 23.83 19.71 -3.55
N GLY A 8 23.57 20.45 -4.63
CA GLY A 8 22.34 20.26 -5.41
C GLY A 8 22.21 18.86 -6.02
N HIS A 9 23.32 18.21 -6.40
CA HIS A 9 23.26 16.82 -6.86
C HIS A 9 22.87 15.85 -5.73
N ILE A 10 23.39 16.05 -4.52
CA ILE A 10 23.06 15.22 -3.35
C ILE A 10 21.59 15.40 -2.97
N ASP A 11 21.06 16.63 -3.05
CA ASP A 11 19.65 16.91 -2.75
C ASP A 11 18.72 16.16 -3.73
N HIS A 12 18.94 16.30 -5.04
CA HIS A 12 18.15 15.57 -6.04
C HIS A 12 18.27 14.05 -5.90
N LEU A 13 19.47 13.55 -5.58
CA LEU A 13 19.67 12.12 -5.36
C LEU A 13 18.92 11.66 -4.11
N THR A 14 18.90 12.47 -3.05
CA THR A 14 18.16 12.19 -1.82
C THR A 14 16.68 12.08 -2.12
N GLU A 15 16.11 13.05 -2.84
CA GLU A 15 14.70 13.01 -3.28
C GLU A 15 14.39 11.73 -4.08
N TRP A 16 15.25 11.39 -5.04
CA TRP A 16 15.10 10.18 -5.84
C TRP A 16 15.18 8.90 -4.99
N LEU A 17 16.19 8.77 -4.11
CA LEU A 17 16.37 7.63 -3.21
C LEU A 17 15.15 7.47 -2.30
N GLN A 18 14.65 8.57 -1.74
CA GLN A 18 13.47 8.56 -0.88
C GLN A 18 12.20 8.20 -1.65
N SER A 19 12.14 8.43 -2.96
CA SER A 19 11.03 8.01 -3.82
C SER A 19 11.07 6.52 -4.23
N LEU A 20 12.18 5.81 -3.96
CA LEU A 20 12.36 4.41 -4.38
C LEU A 20 11.30 3.49 -3.78
N PHE A 21 10.93 2.51 -4.59
CA PHE A 21 10.12 1.37 -4.19
C PHE A 21 10.60 0.18 -4.99
N LEU A 22 10.77 -0.93 -4.29
CA LEU A 22 11.22 -2.15 -4.89
C LEU A 22 10.01 -3.07 -5.11
N PRO A 23 9.59 -3.31 -6.36
CA PRO A 23 8.57 -4.31 -6.65
C PRO A 23 9.19 -5.70 -6.52
N THR A 24 9.20 -6.24 -5.31
CA THR A 24 9.67 -7.61 -5.05
C THR A 24 8.73 -8.62 -5.74
N GLY A 25 9.18 -9.86 -5.91
CA GLY A 25 8.36 -10.91 -6.53
C GLY A 25 7.00 -11.09 -5.82
N ASP A 26 6.97 -10.99 -4.50
CA ASP A 26 5.73 -11.12 -3.72
C ASP A 26 4.79 -9.93 -3.94
N VAL A 27 5.32 -8.71 -4.03
CA VAL A 27 4.53 -7.51 -4.36
C VAL A 27 3.85 -7.68 -5.72
N VAL A 28 4.60 -8.15 -6.72
CA VAL A 28 4.06 -8.41 -8.06
C VAL A 28 2.99 -9.50 -8.01
N ALA A 29 3.24 -10.60 -7.31
CA ALA A 29 2.25 -11.67 -7.17
C ALA A 29 0.95 -11.21 -6.48
N ILE A 30 1.07 -10.34 -5.47
CA ILE A 30 -0.08 -9.74 -4.79
C ILE A 30 -0.85 -8.83 -5.76
N TYR A 31 -0.16 -7.99 -6.54
CA TYR A 31 -0.80 -7.13 -7.54
C TYR A 31 -1.56 -7.97 -8.57
N ASP A 32 -0.93 -9.00 -9.13
CA ASP A 32 -1.55 -9.90 -10.09
C ASP A 32 -2.78 -10.61 -9.52
N ALA A 33 -2.72 -11.04 -8.25
CA ALA A 33 -3.83 -11.67 -7.56
C ALA A 33 -5.02 -10.70 -7.39
N ILE A 34 -4.76 -9.47 -6.95
CA ILE A 34 -5.80 -8.45 -6.76
C ILE A 34 -6.37 -8.02 -8.13
N ASP A 35 -5.53 -7.81 -9.14
CA ASP A 35 -5.92 -7.48 -10.51
C ASP A 35 -6.84 -8.52 -11.12
N HIS A 36 -6.49 -9.79 -10.94
CA HIS A 36 -7.32 -10.89 -11.38
C HIS A 36 -8.71 -10.82 -10.76
N ILE A 37 -8.80 -10.57 -9.45
CA ILE A 37 -10.08 -10.47 -8.75
C ILE A 37 -10.89 -9.27 -9.24
N VAL A 38 -10.30 -8.08 -9.34
CA VAL A 38 -10.97 -6.86 -9.82
C VAL A 38 -11.53 -7.10 -11.23
N ARG A 39 -10.74 -7.71 -12.11
CA ARG A 39 -11.16 -8.06 -13.48
C ARG A 39 -12.33 -9.04 -13.49
N ILE A 40 -12.26 -10.13 -12.71
CA ILE A 40 -13.33 -11.13 -12.65
C ILE A 40 -14.61 -10.54 -12.04
N ASN A 41 -14.49 -9.71 -11.01
CA ASN A 41 -15.64 -9.06 -10.38
C ASN A 41 -16.43 -8.17 -11.36
N LYS A 42 -15.74 -7.50 -12.28
CA LYS A 42 -16.35 -6.68 -13.34
C LYS A 42 -17.15 -7.52 -14.36
N LEU A 43 -16.75 -8.77 -14.58
CA LEU A 43 -17.36 -9.68 -15.57
C LEU A 43 -18.48 -10.55 -14.98
N THR A 44 -18.56 -10.66 -13.67
CA THR A 44 -19.54 -11.52 -12.99
C THR A 44 -20.90 -10.82 -12.83
N PRO A 45 -22.02 -11.55 -12.75
CA PRO A 45 -23.35 -10.96 -12.55
C PRO A 45 -23.45 -10.10 -11.27
N PRO A 46 -24.43 -9.16 -11.20
CA PRO A 46 -24.68 -8.34 -10.01
C PRO A 46 -24.83 -9.17 -8.73
N GLY A 47 -24.25 -8.69 -7.62
CA GLY A 47 -24.31 -9.34 -6.31
C GLY A 47 -22.98 -9.28 -5.57
N ALA A 48 -22.92 -9.91 -4.39
CA ALA A 48 -21.73 -9.90 -3.55
C ALA A 48 -20.52 -10.56 -4.23
N LYS A 49 -19.43 -9.80 -4.36
CA LYS A 49 -18.23 -10.14 -5.13
C LYS A 49 -17.12 -10.76 -4.28
N SER A 50 -16.12 -11.33 -4.95
CA SER A 50 -14.86 -11.70 -4.30
C SER A 50 -14.20 -10.45 -3.71
N LEU A 51 -13.66 -10.60 -2.51
CA LEU A 51 -13.19 -9.51 -1.66
C LEU A 51 -11.66 -9.65 -1.50
N PRO A 52 -10.84 -8.99 -2.33
CA PRO A 52 -9.41 -8.95 -2.13
C PRO A 52 -9.09 -8.24 -0.81
N ALA A 53 -8.19 -8.83 -0.03
CA ALA A 53 -7.72 -8.24 1.20
C ALA A 53 -6.20 -8.36 1.33
N LEU A 54 -5.59 -7.39 2.00
CA LEU A 54 -4.18 -7.38 2.33
C LEU A 54 -3.98 -7.31 3.85
N SER A 55 -3.29 -8.31 4.39
CA SER A 55 -2.92 -8.42 5.79
C SER A 55 -1.42 -8.38 6.00
N GLY A 56 -1.02 -8.02 7.21
CA GLY A 56 0.37 -8.05 7.68
C GLY A 56 0.60 -7.10 8.85
N PRO A 57 1.76 -7.15 9.51
CA PRO A 57 1.99 -6.38 10.72
C PRO A 57 1.98 -4.86 10.45
N ASN A 58 1.81 -4.08 11.52
CA ASN A 58 1.96 -2.63 11.46
C ASN A 58 3.36 -2.26 10.93
N TYR A 59 3.42 -1.17 10.16
CA TYR A 59 4.66 -0.68 9.53
C TYR A 59 5.32 -1.62 8.50
N ALA A 60 4.66 -2.71 8.09
CA ALA A 60 5.15 -3.56 7.01
C ALA A 60 5.21 -2.85 5.64
N GLY A 61 4.46 -1.75 5.45
CA GLY A 61 4.37 -1.01 4.19
C GLY A 61 3.15 -1.35 3.33
N LYS A 62 2.12 -1.99 3.91
CA LYS A 62 0.86 -2.38 3.24
C LYS A 62 0.19 -1.22 2.50
N SER A 63 -0.08 -0.11 3.20
CA SER A 63 -0.73 1.08 2.65
C SER A 63 0.09 1.68 1.52
N THR A 64 1.41 1.79 1.69
CA THR A 64 2.32 2.29 0.65
C THR A 64 2.30 1.41 -0.60
N MET A 65 2.31 0.09 -0.43
CA MET A 65 2.21 -0.86 -1.54
C MET A 65 0.86 -0.71 -2.26
N MET A 66 -0.25 -0.76 -1.52
CA MET A 66 -1.58 -0.67 -2.12
C MET A 66 -1.89 0.70 -2.73
N MET A 67 -1.34 1.79 -2.19
CA MET A 67 -1.45 3.13 -2.77
C MET A 67 -0.74 3.20 -4.13
N ARG A 68 0.40 2.51 -4.29
CA ARG A 68 1.09 2.43 -5.59
C ARG A 68 0.29 1.63 -6.61
N TRP A 69 -0.23 0.48 -6.20
CA TRP A 69 -1.15 -0.29 -7.02
C TRP A 69 -2.37 0.54 -7.44
N ALA A 70 -3.01 1.20 -6.48
CA ALA A 70 -4.15 2.08 -6.69
C ALA A 70 -3.85 3.20 -7.69
N ARG A 71 -2.68 3.85 -7.55
CA ARG A 71 -2.21 4.88 -8.50
C ARG A 71 -1.98 4.33 -9.90
N GLU A 72 -1.38 3.15 -10.02
CA GLU A 72 -1.19 2.49 -11.32
C GLU A 72 -2.54 2.24 -12.01
N LYS A 73 -3.54 1.75 -11.26
CA LYS A 73 -4.90 1.53 -11.80
C LYS A 73 -5.60 2.83 -12.14
N TYR A 74 -5.50 3.83 -11.27
CA TYR A 74 -6.03 5.16 -11.55
C TYR A 74 -5.50 5.69 -12.88
N LEU A 75 -4.16 5.76 -13.03
CA LEU A 75 -3.52 6.25 -14.25
C LEU A 75 -3.90 5.44 -15.50
N ALA A 76 -3.97 4.11 -15.38
CA ALA A 76 -4.38 3.25 -16.49
C ALA A 76 -5.85 3.45 -16.89
N TRP A 77 -6.74 3.68 -15.92
CA TRP A 77 -8.18 3.82 -16.16
C TRP A 77 -8.61 5.23 -16.60
N ILE A 78 -7.79 6.25 -16.34
CA ILE A 78 -8.02 7.62 -16.83
C ILE A 78 -7.24 7.96 -18.11
N ALA A 79 -6.46 7.01 -18.66
CA ALA A 79 -5.52 7.29 -19.75
C ALA A 79 -6.16 7.95 -20.98
N ASP A 80 -7.42 7.58 -21.27
CA ASP A 80 -8.19 8.09 -22.41
C ASP A 80 -9.28 9.11 -22.00
N ALA A 81 -9.23 9.62 -20.77
CA ALA A 81 -10.23 10.55 -20.25
C ALA A 81 -10.07 11.96 -20.84
N GLU A 82 -11.19 12.66 -21.03
CA GLU A 82 -11.18 14.11 -21.24
C GLU A 82 -10.65 14.78 -19.96
N LEU A 83 -9.88 15.85 -20.10
CA LEU A 83 -9.39 16.64 -18.97
C LEU A 83 -10.10 17.99 -18.92
N ASP A 84 -10.46 18.43 -17.71
CA ASP A 84 -10.91 19.79 -17.45
C ASP A 84 -9.77 20.83 -17.65
N PRO A 85 -10.05 22.14 -17.61
CA PRO A 85 -9.01 23.18 -17.74
C PRO A 85 -7.91 23.15 -16.65
N TYR A 86 -8.12 22.41 -15.57
CA TYR A 86 -7.17 22.21 -14.47
C TYR A 86 -6.42 20.88 -14.56
N GLY A 87 -6.66 20.08 -15.61
CA GLY A 87 -6.03 18.79 -15.84
C GLY A 87 -6.67 17.62 -15.09
N ARG A 88 -7.89 17.78 -14.55
CA ARG A 88 -8.62 16.71 -13.86
C ARG A 88 -9.38 15.84 -14.86
N PRO A 89 -9.33 14.51 -14.73
CA PRO A 89 -10.08 13.63 -15.62
C PRO A 89 -11.57 13.74 -15.36
N ILE A 90 -12.35 13.90 -16.43
CA ILE A 90 -13.79 14.11 -16.39
C ILE A 90 -14.52 13.17 -17.36
N ILE A 91 -15.82 13.04 -17.13
CA ILE A 91 -16.77 12.43 -18.07
C ILE A 91 -17.98 13.35 -18.25
N ARG A 92 -18.63 13.22 -19.41
CA ARG A 92 -19.88 13.92 -19.74
C ARG A 92 -21.00 12.91 -19.98
N PRO A 93 -21.64 12.39 -18.92
CA PRO A 93 -22.67 11.37 -19.07
C PRO A 93 -23.90 11.88 -19.84
N GLU A 94 -24.19 13.18 -19.75
CA GLU A 94 -25.28 13.85 -20.45
C GLU A 94 -24.83 15.24 -20.95
N PRO A 95 -25.45 15.80 -22.01
CA PRO A 95 -25.13 17.14 -22.49
C PRO A 95 -25.27 18.20 -21.39
N GLY A 96 -24.21 18.97 -21.16
CA GLY A 96 -24.17 20.03 -20.13
C GLY A 96 -23.88 19.54 -18.71
N TRP A 97 -23.65 18.23 -18.51
CA TRP A 97 -23.26 17.67 -17.22
C TRP A 97 -21.80 17.22 -17.27
N GLU A 98 -21.00 17.76 -16.36
CA GLU A 98 -19.59 17.39 -16.17
C GLU A 98 -19.45 16.74 -14.79
N VAL A 99 -18.72 15.64 -14.74
CA VAL A 99 -18.46 14.89 -13.50
C VAL A 99 -17.01 14.45 -13.50
N ASP A 100 -16.34 14.53 -12.35
CA ASP A 100 -15.03 13.96 -12.13
C ASP A 100 -15.03 12.44 -12.38
N LEU A 101 -14.00 11.95 -13.06
CA LEU A 101 -13.76 10.53 -13.28
C LEU A 101 -12.84 9.99 -12.19
N ASP A 102 -13.42 9.28 -11.22
CA ASP A 102 -12.71 8.75 -10.06
C ASP A 102 -12.85 7.22 -10.00
N PRO A 103 -12.03 6.49 -10.77
CA PRO A 103 -12.14 5.03 -10.86
C PRO A 103 -11.62 4.33 -9.59
N VAL A 104 -10.95 5.06 -8.70
CA VAL A 104 -10.34 4.57 -7.45
C VAL A 104 -10.78 5.46 -6.30
N VAL A 105 -11.50 4.89 -5.34
CA VAL A 105 -11.82 5.54 -4.07
C VAL A 105 -10.96 4.92 -2.98
N TRP A 106 -10.27 5.74 -2.20
CA TRP A 106 -9.50 5.31 -1.04
C TRP A 106 -10.04 6.01 0.21
N ILE A 107 -10.37 5.23 1.24
CA ILE A 107 -10.78 5.76 2.54
C ILE A 107 -10.01 5.06 3.66
N ASP A 108 -9.68 5.83 4.69
CA ASP A 108 -9.09 5.33 5.93
C ASP A 108 -10.17 5.31 7.02
N LEU A 109 -10.13 4.32 7.91
CA LEU A 109 -11.08 4.23 9.03
C LEU A 109 -10.45 4.72 10.32
N ASP A 110 -11.14 5.61 11.03
CA ASP A 110 -10.74 6.05 12.36
C ASP A 110 -10.91 4.94 13.42
N ALA A 111 -10.13 5.04 14.52
CA ALA A 111 -10.07 4.08 15.64
C ALA A 111 -11.38 3.88 16.46
N ALA A 112 -12.51 4.42 15.98
CA ALA A 112 -13.85 4.25 16.54
C ALA A 112 -14.97 4.27 15.47
N ALA A 113 -14.61 4.09 14.20
CA ALA A 113 -15.53 4.24 13.07
C ALA A 113 -16.83 3.42 13.28
N GLN A 114 -17.96 4.11 13.17
CA GLN A 114 -19.31 3.59 13.10
C GLN A 114 -19.72 3.39 11.65
N ILE A 115 -20.86 2.73 11.41
CA ILE A 115 -21.37 2.50 10.06
C ILE A 115 -21.44 3.79 9.22
N LYS A 116 -21.98 4.87 9.83
CA LYS A 116 -22.14 6.15 9.14
C LYS A 116 -20.81 6.74 8.70
N ASP A 117 -19.71 6.38 9.37
CA ASP A 117 -18.39 6.95 9.10
C ASP A 117 -17.79 6.35 7.83
N VAL A 118 -18.15 5.11 7.45
CA VAL A 118 -17.75 4.51 6.16
C VAL A 118 -18.43 5.22 4.99
N ASP A 119 -19.75 5.36 5.03
CA ASP A 119 -20.50 6.01 3.93
C ASP A 119 -20.18 7.51 3.87
N ALA A 120 -19.97 8.16 5.02
CA ALA A 120 -19.52 9.55 5.09
C ALA A 120 -18.09 9.72 4.56
N ALA A 121 -17.17 8.78 4.82
CA ALA A 121 -15.83 8.84 4.23
C ALA A 121 -15.86 8.70 2.71
N ILE A 122 -16.72 7.83 2.17
CA ILE A 122 -16.93 7.71 0.71
C ILE A 122 -17.47 9.04 0.15
N LEU A 123 -18.50 9.62 0.76
CA LEU A 123 -19.04 10.92 0.33
C LEU A 123 -18.00 12.03 0.44
N GLY A 124 -17.23 12.05 1.53
CA GLY A 124 -16.15 12.99 1.79
C GLY A 124 -15.04 12.93 0.75
N PHE A 125 -14.70 11.73 0.26
CA PHE A 125 -13.78 11.55 -0.87
C PHE A 125 -14.24 12.33 -2.11
N PHE A 126 -15.55 12.31 -2.38
CA PHE A 126 -16.17 13.07 -3.49
C PHE A 126 -16.50 14.53 -3.12
N HIS A 127 -16.08 15.02 -1.95
CA HIS A 127 -16.43 16.36 -1.43
C HIS A 127 -17.95 16.59 -1.30
N LEU A 128 -18.71 15.54 -1.02
CA LEU A 128 -20.16 15.57 -0.81
C LEU A 128 -20.50 15.54 0.68
N SER A 129 -21.59 16.21 1.06
CA SER A 129 -22.06 16.23 2.45
C SER A 129 -22.75 14.91 2.83
N ALA A 130 -22.50 14.45 4.07
CA ALA A 130 -23.12 13.28 4.67
C ALA A 130 -24.24 13.69 5.66
N GLU A 131 -25.22 14.45 5.16
CA GLU A 131 -26.36 14.93 5.94
C GLU A 131 -27.60 14.04 5.78
N GLY A 132 -28.41 13.97 6.84
CA GLY A 132 -29.70 13.27 6.83
C GLY A 132 -29.70 11.90 7.52
N ALA A 133 -30.69 11.07 7.20
CA ALA A 133 -30.82 9.76 7.82
C ALA A 133 -29.79 8.77 7.23
N LYS A 134 -29.38 7.77 8.03
CA LYS A 134 -28.39 6.76 7.65
C LYS A 134 -28.65 6.09 6.29
N ARG A 135 -29.92 5.82 5.97
CA ARG A 135 -30.32 5.21 4.69
C ARG A 135 -30.03 6.15 3.52
N ASP A 136 -30.28 7.44 3.68
CA ASP A 136 -30.10 8.45 2.64
C ASP A 136 -28.62 8.65 2.36
N ILE A 137 -27.80 8.71 3.42
CA ILE A 137 -26.33 8.76 3.33
C ILE A 137 -25.79 7.55 2.55
N SER A 138 -26.26 6.34 2.88
CA SER A 138 -25.81 5.12 2.21
C SER A 138 -26.22 5.06 0.74
N MET A 139 -27.42 5.55 0.41
CA MET A 139 -27.86 5.68 -0.99
C MET A 139 -27.01 6.72 -1.74
N ALA A 140 -26.79 7.89 -1.13
CA ALA A 140 -25.97 8.95 -1.72
C ALA A 140 -24.54 8.48 -1.99
N ALA A 141 -23.94 7.71 -1.08
CA ALA A 141 -22.60 7.15 -1.26
C ALA A 141 -22.54 6.22 -2.48
N MET A 142 -23.53 5.32 -2.64
CA MET A 142 -23.60 4.43 -3.80
C MET A 142 -23.88 5.17 -5.11
N ASP A 143 -24.70 6.21 -5.06
CA ASP A 143 -24.96 7.06 -6.21
C ASP A 143 -23.71 7.86 -6.62
N ALA A 144 -22.92 8.35 -5.66
CA ALA A 144 -21.64 9.00 -5.92
C ALA A 144 -20.64 8.04 -6.58
N VAL A 145 -20.42 6.86 -6.00
CA VAL A 145 -19.56 5.80 -6.58
C VAL A 145 -19.97 5.48 -8.03
N ARG A 146 -21.28 5.37 -8.30
CA ARG A 146 -21.79 5.12 -9.64
C ARG A 146 -21.57 6.31 -10.57
N ARG A 147 -21.86 7.54 -10.11
CA ARG A 147 -21.78 8.78 -10.89
C ARG A 147 -20.35 9.04 -11.36
N HIS A 148 -19.37 8.83 -10.48
CA HIS A 148 -17.95 9.06 -10.73
C HIS A 148 -17.23 7.87 -11.40
N ARG A 149 -17.98 6.85 -11.85
CA ARG A 149 -17.46 5.64 -12.53
C ARG A 149 -16.36 4.91 -11.74
N THR A 150 -16.50 4.90 -10.42
CA THR A 150 -15.61 4.14 -9.54
C THR A 150 -15.59 2.66 -9.94
N GLN A 151 -14.41 2.06 -9.96
CA GLN A 151 -14.20 0.63 -10.25
C GLN A 151 -13.73 -0.14 -9.02
N ILE A 152 -13.01 0.54 -8.11
CA ILE A 152 -12.57 -0.02 -6.83
C ILE A 152 -12.81 0.96 -5.69
N VAL A 153 -13.22 0.43 -4.54
CA VAL A 153 -13.25 1.13 -3.25
C VAL A 153 -12.28 0.42 -2.33
N ILE A 154 -11.26 1.11 -1.86
CA ILE A 154 -10.23 0.60 -0.96
C ILE A 154 -10.52 1.17 0.43
N ILE A 155 -10.61 0.27 1.42
CA ILE A 155 -10.72 0.64 2.83
C ILE A 155 -9.44 0.21 3.52
N ASP A 156 -8.65 1.19 3.98
CA ASP A 156 -7.47 0.95 4.81
C ASP A 156 -7.83 0.91 6.29
N ASP A 157 -6.93 0.34 7.07
CA ASP A 157 -7.01 0.21 8.52
C ASP A 157 -8.30 -0.47 9.03
N VAL A 158 -8.82 -1.45 8.29
CA VAL A 158 -10.04 -2.20 8.68
C VAL A 158 -9.89 -2.97 9.99
N HIS A 159 -8.66 -3.18 10.45
CA HIS A 159 -8.34 -3.78 11.74
C HIS A 159 -8.68 -2.87 12.93
N LEU A 160 -8.86 -1.56 12.71
CA LEU A 160 -9.30 -0.60 13.72
C LEU A 160 -10.80 -0.72 14.04
N LEU A 161 -11.53 -1.53 13.27
CA LEU A 161 -12.92 -1.85 13.54
C LEU A 161 -13.05 -2.64 14.84
N LYS A 162 -13.66 -2.02 15.85
CA LYS A 162 -13.91 -2.67 17.15
C LYS A 162 -15.10 -3.61 17.06
N THR A 163 -14.87 -4.90 16.85
CA THR A 163 -15.93 -5.93 16.75
C THR A 163 -16.53 -6.35 18.11
N ASN A 164 -15.84 -6.05 19.22
CA ASN A 164 -16.19 -6.52 20.58
C ASN A 164 -17.29 -5.72 21.29
N TRP A 165 -17.83 -4.68 20.65
CA TRP A 165 -18.91 -3.84 21.19
C TRP A 165 -20.14 -3.99 20.30
N LYS A 166 -21.35 -3.64 20.78
CA LYS A 166 -22.59 -3.74 19.98
C LYS A 166 -22.47 -3.04 18.62
N SER A 167 -21.73 -1.93 18.55
CA SER A 167 -21.39 -1.19 17.32
C SER A 167 -20.46 -1.92 16.35
N GLY A 168 -19.73 -2.94 16.81
CA GLY A 168 -18.74 -3.66 16.01
C GLY A 168 -19.33 -4.64 15.01
N ARG A 169 -20.33 -5.41 15.45
CA ARG A 169 -21.10 -6.29 14.56
C ARG A 169 -21.87 -5.47 13.53
N ASP A 170 -22.37 -4.30 13.94
CA ASP A 170 -23.05 -3.35 13.07
C ASP A 170 -22.14 -2.94 11.90
N VAL A 171 -20.86 -2.61 12.13
CA VAL A 171 -19.93 -2.25 11.03
C VAL A 171 -19.56 -3.45 10.16
N LEU A 172 -19.36 -4.63 10.75
CA LEU A 172 -19.14 -5.87 10.00
C LEU A 172 -20.32 -6.16 9.05
N ASP A 173 -21.55 -6.04 9.54
CA ASP A 173 -22.76 -6.20 8.72
C ASP A 173 -22.86 -5.12 7.65
N HIS A 174 -22.38 -3.91 7.93
CA HIS A 174 -22.29 -2.85 6.93
C HIS A 174 -21.26 -3.17 5.84
N ILE A 175 -20.09 -3.71 6.16
CA ILE A 175 -19.10 -4.13 5.15
C ILE A 175 -19.69 -5.21 4.23
N LYS A 176 -20.45 -6.17 4.77
CA LYS A 176 -21.17 -7.17 3.96
C LYS A 176 -22.18 -6.51 3.03
N HIS A 177 -22.96 -5.58 3.56
CA HIS A 177 -23.95 -4.83 2.79
C HIS A 177 -23.28 -4.03 1.68
N LEU A 178 -22.20 -3.31 2.01
CA LEU A 178 -21.41 -2.51 1.10
C LEU A 178 -20.81 -3.37 -0.02
N ASN A 179 -20.18 -4.50 0.29
CA ASN A 179 -19.67 -5.44 -0.73
C ASN A 179 -20.77 -5.91 -1.69
N THR A 180 -21.98 -6.15 -1.16
CA THR A 180 -23.13 -6.54 -1.98
C THR A 180 -23.58 -5.39 -2.90
N ARG A 181 -23.72 -4.18 -2.37
CA ARG A 181 -24.17 -2.99 -3.10
C ARG A 181 -23.18 -2.55 -4.17
N LEU A 182 -21.89 -2.46 -3.82
CA LEU A 182 -20.81 -2.19 -4.77
C LEU A 182 -20.77 -3.26 -5.87
N GLY A 183 -20.89 -4.52 -5.48
CA GLY A 183 -20.93 -5.64 -6.40
C GLY A 183 -22.10 -5.61 -7.39
N GLN A 184 -23.26 -5.07 -7.00
CA GLN A 184 -24.40 -4.89 -7.91
C GLN A 184 -24.13 -3.87 -9.03
N ILE A 185 -23.26 -2.90 -8.79
CA ILE A 185 -22.85 -1.89 -9.78
C ILE A 185 -21.46 -2.17 -10.38
N GLY A 186 -20.90 -3.37 -10.14
CA GLY A 186 -19.63 -3.81 -10.73
C GLY A 186 -18.37 -3.23 -10.07
N VAL A 187 -18.49 -2.64 -8.87
CA VAL A 187 -17.36 -2.11 -8.10
C VAL A 187 -16.79 -3.18 -7.17
N THR A 188 -15.46 -3.27 -7.10
CA THR A 188 -14.76 -4.18 -6.19
C THR A 188 -14.40 -3.47 -4.89
N LEU A 189 -14.77 -4.06 -3.76
CA LEU A 189 -14.29 -3.64 -2.44
C LEU A 189 -12.92 -4.28 -2.16
N VAL A 190 -11.94 -3.51 -1.70
CA VAL A 190 -10.60 -3.98 -1.30
C VAL A 190 -10.38 -3.61 0.16
N LEU A 191 -9.88 -4.55 0.97
CA LEU A 191 -9.64 -4.32 2.39
C LEU A 191 -8.15 -4.38 2.73
N ILE A 192 -7.67 -3.46 3.55
CA ILE A 192 -6.28 -3.46 4.04
C ILE A 192 -6.32 -3.31 5.56
N GLY A 193 -5.49 -4.08 6.26
CA GLY A 193 -5.32 -3.86 7.69
C GLY A 193 -4.32 -4.79 8.34
N ALA A 194 -4.09 -4.58 9.64
CA ALA A 194 -3.10 -5.31 10.38
C ALA A 194 -3.64 -6.62 10.97
N ASP A 195 -2.90 -7.70 10.72
CA ASP A 195 -3.13 -9.04 11.27
C ASP A 195 -4.61 -9.46 11.14
N LEU A 196 -5.16 -9.28 9.95
CA LEU A 196 -6.58 -9.50 9.65
C LEU A 196 -7.01 -10.94 9.95
N GLU A 197 -6.11 -11.90 9.83
CA GLU A 197 -6.30 -13.31 10.17
C GLU A 197 -6.78 -13.57 11.58
N ALA A 198 -6.49 -12.66 12.51
CA ALA A 198 -6.88 -12.77 13.91
C ALA A 198 -8.15 -11.95 14.23
N ARG A 199 -8.80 -11.36 13.23
CA ARG A 199 -9.94 -10.45 13.40
C ARG A 199 -11.25 -11.14 13.04
N ASP A 200 -12.31 -10.83 13.78
CA ASP A 200 -13.65 -11.40 13.52
C ASP A 200 -14.15 -11.14 12.10
N LEU A 201 -13.72 -10.03 11.48
CA LEU A 201 -14.08 -9.63 10.12
C LEU A 201 -13.82 -10.75 9.10
N VAL A 202 -12.65 -11.39 9.14
CA VAL A 202 -12.28 -12.42 8.16
C VAL A 202 -12.86 -13.79 8.49
N HIS A 203 -13.27 -14.00 9.74
CA HIS A 203 -13.89 -15.24 10.21
C HIS A 203 -15.41 -15.26 10.03
N ASP A 204 -16.03 -14.12 9.74
CA ASP A 204 -17.45 -14.07 9.40
C ASP A 204 -17.74 -14.94 8.16
N PRO A 205 -18.70 -15.89 8.21
CA PRO A 205 -18.92 -16.83 7.12
C PRO A 205 -19.22 -16.20 5.76
N GLN A 206 -19.88 -15.04 5.71
CA GLN A 206 -20.22 -14.38 4.44
C GLN A 206 -19.02 -13.67 3.83
N ILE A 207 -18.16 -13.10 4.69
CA ILE A 207 -16.89 -12.48 4.28
C ILE A 207 -15.90 -13.58 3.89
N ALA A 208 -15.67 -14.56 4.76
CA ALA A 208 -14.75 -15.67 4.57
C ALA A 208 -14.97 -16.41 3.23
N ALA A 209 -16.24 -16.66 2.87
CA ALA A 209 -16.59 -17.32 1.60
C ALA A 209 -16.13 -16.55 0.35
N ARG A 210 -15.91 -15.24 0.47
CA ARG A 210 -15.56 -14.33 -0.63
C ARG A 210 -14.15 -13.77 -0.53
N LEU A 211 -13.57 -13.82 0.66
CA LEU A 211 -12.27 -13.26 0.97
C LEU A 211 -11.17 -13.93 0.14
N ARG A 212 -10.25 -13.10 -0.35
CA ARG A 212 -8.98 -13.53 -0.95
C ARG A 212 -7.88 -12.77 -0.23
N LEU A 213 -7.39 -13.38 0.85
CA LEU A 213 -6.44 -12.76 1.76
C LEU A 213 -5.01 -12.95 1.24
N ASN A 214 -4.33 -11.83 1.01
CA ASN A 214 -2.92 -11.77 0.70
C ASN A 214 -2.15 -11.30 1.93
N ARG A 215 -0.93 -11.84 2.13
CA ARG A 215 -0.06 -11.46 3.24
C ARG A 215 1.12 -10.66 2.72
N PHE A 216 1.42 -9.55 3.38
CA PHE A 216 2.60 -8.74 3.14
C PHE A 216 3.21 -8.32 4.48
N GLY A 217 4.40 -8.84 4.76
CA GLY A 217 5.08 -8.68 6.03
C GLY A 217 6.59 -8.63 5.88
N PRO A 218 7.32 -8.62 7.00
CA PRO A 218 8.76 -8.74 6.99
C PRO A 218 9.19 -10.06 6.34
N TYR A 219 10.35 -10.03 5.70
CA TYR A 219 11.01 -11.22 5.19
C TYR A 219 11.66 -11.98 6.34
N GLU A 220 11.17 -13.18 6.63
CA GLU A 220 11.72 -14.04 7.69
C GLU A 220 12.94 -14.83 7.16
N ILE A 221 13.82 -15.24 8.08
CA ILE A 221 14.94 -16.14 7.80
C ILE A 221 14.89 -17.23 8.87
N ASP A 222 14.11 -18.29 8.61
CA ASP A 222 13.82 -19.34 9.59
C ASP A 222 14.64 -20.61 9.33
N ASP A 223 15.95 -20.43 9.22
CA ASP A 223 16.97 -21.47 8.96
C ASP A 223 16.81 -22.28 7.67
N LEU A 224 15.84 -21.96 6.82
CA LEU A 224 15.73 -22.52 5.47
C LEU A 224 16.65 -21.76 4.49
N ASP A 225 17.36 -22.50 3.64
CA ASP A 225 18.19 -21.91 2.58
C ASP A 225 17.37 -21.04 1.62
N ALA A 226 16.10 -21.40 1.38
CA ALA A 226 15.18 -20.66 0.53
C ALA A 226 14.93 -19.23 1.04
N ASP A 227 14.79 -19.05 2.36
CA ASP A 227 14.52 -17.76 2.98
C ASP A 227 15.74 -16.83 2.91
N ARG A 228 16.93 -17.39 3.14
CA ARG A 228 18.21 -16.69 2.97
C ARG A 228 18.39 -16.24 1.52
N ILE A 229 18.06 -17.10 0.55
CA ILE A 229 18.10 -16.76 -0.87
C ILE A 229 17.09 -15.65 -1.19
N GLY A 230 15.86 -15.74 -0.67
CA GLY A 230 14.83 -14.71 -0.83
C GLY A 230 15.30 -13.33 -0.33
N TRP A 231 15.87 -13.30 0.87
CA TRP A 231 16.47 -12.07 1.42
C TRP A 231 17.61 -11.52 0.55
N GLN A 232 18.52 -12.38 0.10
CA GLN A 232 19.62 -11.97 -0.79
C GLN A 232 19.11 -11.42 -2.12
N VAL A 233 18.03 -11.99 -2.67
CA VAL A 233 17.39 -11.49 -3.90
C VAL A 233 16.89 -10.05 -3.71
N ILE A 234 16.25 -9.76 -2.58
CA ILE A 234 15.75 -8.41 -2.27
C ILE A 234 16.91 -7.42 -2.15
N VAL A 235 17.95 -7.78 -1.39
CA VAL A 235 19.14 -6.94 -1.23
C VAL A 235 19.84 -6.72 -2.58
N ARG A 236 19.90 -7.74 -3.43
CA ARG A 236 20.47 -7.64 -4.79
C ARG A 236 19.68 -6.67 -5.65
N ASP A 237 18.35 -6.68 -5.54
CA ASP A 237 17.52 -5.82 -6.37
C ASP A 237 17.61 -4.34 -5.91
N PHE A 238 17.78 -4.08 -4.61
CA PHE A 238 18.22 -2.75 -4.14
C PHE A 238 19.61 -2.39 -4.65
N GLU A 239 20.58 -3.31 -4.56
CA GLU A 239 21.95 -3.07 -5.03
C GLU A 239 21.97 -2.62 -6.49
N ARG A 240 21.15 -3.24 -7.36
CA ARG A 240 21.03 -2.85 -8.77
C ARG A 240 20.57 -1.40 -8.95
N LEU A 241 19.67 -0.92 -8.09
CA LEU A 241 19.19 0.47 -8.12
C LEU A 241 20.26 1.45 -7.62
N LEU A 242 21.06 1.05 -6.63
CA LEU A 242 22.03 1.92 -5.98
C LEU A 242 23.40 1.95 -6.67
N LEU A 243 23.77 0.88 -7.37
CA LEU A 243 25.09 0.71 -8.00
C LEU A 243 25.47 1.86 -8.97
N PRO A 244 24.56 2.43 -9.79
CA PRO A 244 24.88 3.59 -10.63
C PRO A 244 25.37 4.82 -9.84
N HIS A 245 25.01 4.93 -8.56
CA HIS A 245 25.37 6.05 -7.68
C HIS A 245 26.57 5.74 -6.78
N LEU A 246 27.07 4.50 -6.80
CA LEU A 246 28.18 4.00 -5.99
C LEU A 246 29.32 3.47 -6.88
N PRO A 247 30.02 4.34 -7.62
CA PRO A 247 31.03 3.94 -8.62
C PRO A 247 32.24 3.18 -8.05
N ARG A 248 32.43 3.16 -6.73
CA ARG A 248 33.50 2.39 -6.07
C ARG A 248 33.01 1.08 -5.46
N SER A 249 31.71 0.80 -5.52
CA SER A 249 31.16 -0.51 -5.17
C SER A 249 31.47 -1.53 -6.26
N ARG A 250 31.66 -2.79 -5.87
CA ARG A 250 31.72 -3.90 -6.82
C ARG A 250 30.32 -4.52 -6.96
N PRO A 251 29.93 -5.01 -8.15
CA PRO A 251 28.71 -5.78 -8.29
C PRO A 251 28.69 -6.96 -7.31
N ASN A 252 27.50 -7.26 -6.81
CA ASN A 252 27.20 -8.36 -5.90
C ASN A 252 27.74 -8.19 -4.47
N GLU A 253 28.26 -7.03 -4.10
CA GLU A 253 28.89 -6.86 -2.80
C GLU A 253 27.86 -6.77 -1.66
N LEU A 254 26.76 -6.02 -1.87
CA LEU A 254 25.76 -5.79 -0.82
C LEU A 254 25.07 -7.10 -0.43
N HIS A 255 24.54 -7.85 -1.40
CA HIS A 255 23.79 -9.06 -1.11
C HIS A 255 24.65 -10.28 -0.74
N THR A 256 25.95 -10.30 -1.09
CA THR A 256 26.83 -11.42 -0.69
C THR A 256 27.57 -11.17 0.61
N LYS A 257 27.93 -9.92 0.93
CA LYS A 257 28.77 -9.59 2.10
C LYS A 257 28.03 -8.90 3.23
N LEU A 258 27.00 -8.11 2.91
CA LEU A 258 26.29 -7.28 3.89
C LEU A 258 24.87 -7.78 4.16
N ALA A 259 24.38 -8.80 3.45
CA ALA A 259 23.01 -9.30 3.63
C ALA A 259 22.70 -9.68 5.10
N ALA A 260 23.62 -10.34 5.80
CA ALA A 260 23.43 -10.70 7.21
C ALA A 260 23.33 -9.46 8.12
N GLU A 261 24.19 -8.47 7.92
CA GLU A 261 24.15 -7.21 8.67
C GLU A 261 22.85 -6.44 8.37
N LEU A 262 22.47 -6.34 7.09
CA LEU A 262 21.24 -5.68 6.68
C LEU A 262 20.02 -6.37 7.30
N TYR A 263 20.01 -7.69 7.36
CA TYR A 263 18.95 -8.44 8.03
C TYR A 263 18.93 -8.14 9.53
N HIS A 264 20.08 -8.24 10.20
CA HIS A 264 20.21 -7.97 11.63
C HIS A 264 19.72 -6.57 12.00
N ARG A 265 19.95 -5.58 11.13
CA ARG A 265 19.53 -4.19 11.35
C ARG A 265 18.05 -3.93 11.10
N THR A 266 17.39 -4.73 10.27
CA THR A 266 16.05 -4.42 9.73
C THR A 266 15.00 -5.44 10.15
N HIS A 267 15.43 -6.64 10.54
CA HIS A 267 14.62 -7.82 10.80
C HIS A 267 13.64 -8.11 9.67
N GLY A 268 14.11 -7.96 8.42
CA GLY A 268 13.31 -8.28 7.24
C GLY A 268 12.30 -7.21 6.83
N TYR A 269 12.12 -6.13 7.58
CA TYR A 269 11.18 -5.07 7.22
C TYR A 269 11.70 -4.26 6.04
N LEU A 270 10.96 -4.30 4.94
CA LEU A 270 11.33 -3.63 3.70
C LEU A 270 11.46 -2.10 3.86
N GLY A 271 10.62 -1.51 4.71
CA GLY A 271 10.68 -0.08 5.04
C GLY A 271 11.98 0.32 5.72
N ASP A 272 12.40 -0.43 6.75
CA ASP A 272 13.67 -0.19 7.44
C ASP A 272 14.87 -0.50 6.54
N LEU A 273 14.79 -1.53 5.69
CA LEU A 273 15.83 -1.84 4.71
C LEU A 273 16.03 -0.69 3.71
N LYS A 274 14.93 -0.16 3.16
CA LYS A 274 14.98 1.00 2.27
C LYS A 274 15.63 2.18 2.98
N ALA A 275 15.17 2.53 4.18
CA ALA A 275 15.70 3.66 4.94
C ALA A 275 17.20 3.49 5.20
N LEU A 276 17.61 2.31 5.67
CA LEU A 276 19.01 1.98 5.95
C LEU A 276 19.90 2.17 4.70
N LEU A 277 19.47 1.61 3.57
CA LEU A 277 20.24 1.67 2.34
C LEU A 277 20.27 3.06 1.71
N CYS A 278 19.17 3.82 1.78
CA CYS A 278 19.12 5.19 1.27
C CYS A 278 20.07 6.09 2.08
N GLU A 279 19.96 6.09 3.41
CA GLU A 279 20.81 6.91 4.28
C GLU A 279 22.29 6.49 4.20
N ALA A 280 22.59 5.20 4.15
CA ALA A 280 23.96 4.73 3.97
C ALA A 280 24.55 5.10 2.59
N THR A 281 23.71 5.14 1.55
CA THR A 281 24.11 5.62 0.20
C THR A 281 24.44 7.11 0.25
N ILE A 282 23.59 7.93 0.85
CA ILE A 282 23.80 9.37 1.01
C ILE A 282 25.09 9.62 1.82
N GLY A 283 25.28 8.90 2.92
CA GLY A 283 26.49 8.98 3.75
C GLY A 283 27.76 8.66 2.95
N ALA A 284 27.75 7.57 2.18
CA ALA A 284 28.88 7.16 1.34
C ALA A 284 29.21 8.16 0.22
N ILE A 285 28.23 8.89 -0.30
CA ILE A 285 28.44 9.90 -1.35
C ILE A 285 28.91 11.22 -0.72
N THR A 286 28.37 11.56 0.44
CA THR A 286 28.71 12.78 1.16
C THR A 286 30.16 12.76 1.63
N ASP A 287 30.63 11.63 2.19
CA ASP A 287 32.02 11.48 2.65
C ASP A 287 33.02 11.18 1.51
N GLY A 288 32.53 10.96 0.29
CA GLY A 288 33.35 10.70 -0.90
C GLY A 288 33.88 9.27 -1.00
N THR A 289 33.39 8.34 -0.17
CA THR A 289 33.73 6.92 -0.25
C THR A 289 33.12 6.25 -1.48
N HIS A 290 31.92 6.68 -1.89
CA HIS A 290 31.17 6.16 -3.04
C HIS A 290 30.99 4.63 -3.04
N ARG A 291 30.94 4.05 -1.85
CA ARG A 291 30.75 2.62 -1.56
C ARG A 291 30.14 2.48 -0.17
N ILE A 292 29.10 1.66 -0.02
CA ILE A 292 28.49 1.38 1.28
C ILE A 292 29.43 0.48 2.08
N LEU A 293 29.71 0.87 3.32
CA LEU A 293 30.56 0.16 4.26
C LEU A 293 29.83 0.03 5.59
N LEU A 294 30.28 -0.86 6.46
CA LEU A 294 29.66 -1.11 7.76
C LEU A 294 29.51 0.18 8.60
N ARG A 295 30.49 1.09 8.54
CA ARG A 295 30.40 2.38 9.22
C ARG A 295 29.24 3.26 8.73
N HIS A 296 28.88 3.18 7.45
CA HIS A 296 27.76 3.94 6.89
C HIS A 296 26.43 3.37 7.36
N LEU A 297 26.34 2.05 7.51
CA LEU A 297 25.17 1.41 8.11
C LEU A 297 25.05 1.80 9.58
N ASN A 298 26.14 1.71 10.35
CA ASN A 298 26.14 1.88 11.81
C ASN A 298 25.69 3.24 12.32
N VAL A 299 25.86 4.30 11.52
CA VAL A 299 25.46 5.66 11.89
C VAL A 299 23.99 5.96 11.60
N VAL A 300 23.30 5.10 10.83
CA VAL A 300 21.87 5.26 10.55
C VAL A 300 21.08 4.80 11.76
N THR A 301 20.18 5.64 12.25
CA THR A 301 19.15 5.25 13.24
C THR A 301 17.88 4.87 12.50
N LEU A 302 17.36 3.68 12.77
CA LEU A 302 16.15 3.16 12.16
C LEU A 302 14.92 3.37 13.07
N SER A 303 13.81 2.71 12.75
CA SER A 303 12.63 2.74 13.59
C SER A 303 12.96 2.25 15.01
N LYS A 304 12.22 2.77 16.01
CA LYS A 304 12.35 2.35 17.41
C LYS A 304 12.28 0.82 17.54
N ARG A 305 11.40 0.16 16.78
CA ARG A 305 11.28 -1.30 16.71
C ARG A 305 12.60 -1.96 16.31
N ALA A 306 13.22 -1.50 15.21
CA ALA A 306 14.48 -2.05 14.73
C ALA A 306 15.62 -1.83 15.73
N GLU A 307 15.68 -0.65 16.35
CA GLU A 307 16.73 -0.34 17.35
C GLU A 307 16.54 -1.12 18.66
N GLU A 308 15.30 -1.33 19.11
CA GLU A 308 15.02 -2.16 20.31
C GLU A 308 15.37 -3.63 20.08
N GLN A 309 15.05 -4.17 18.91
CA GLN A 309 15.35 -5.57 18.57
C GLN A 309 16.85 -5.82 18.37
N ARG A 310 17.61 -4.80 17.96
CA ARG A 310 19.08 -4.84 17.88
C ARG A 310 19.75 -5.05 19.24
N LEU A 311 19.15 -4.54 20.32
CA LEU A 311 19.71 -4.62 21.68
C LEU A 311 19.46 -5.98 22.35
N VAL A 312 18.62 -6.83 21.77
CA VAL A 312 18.37 -8.19 22.26
C VAL A 312 19.44 -9.12 21.67
N PRO A 313 20.30 -9.76 22.49
CA PRO A 313 21.25 -10.74 21.97
C PRO A 313 20.50 -11.92 21.34
N SER A 314 20.92 -12.30 20.12
CA SER A 314 20.48 -13.51 19.42
C SER A 314 20.91 -14.78 20.12
#